data_AF-D1NS14-F1
#
_entry.id   AF-D1NS14-F1
#
_cell.length_a   1.000
_cell.length_b   1.000
_cell.length_c   1.000
_cell.angle_alpha   90.00
_cell.angle_beta   90.00
_cell.angle_gamma   90.00
#
_symmetry.space_group_name_H-M   'P 1'
#
loop_
_entity.id
_entity.type
_entity.pdbx_description
1 polymer ?
#
loop_
_entity_poly.entity_id
_entity_poly.type
_entity_poly.pdbx_seq_one_letter_code
_entity_poly.pdbx_strand_id
1 'polypeptide(L)' 'MRYLFTAQGPVPDGVLHIVQFSDHGIAPDKASHFHLFASNTSHEETLKEMDHWPTYYPDNMSGHEVAQDMMAH' A
#
# COMPACT_ATOMS: atom_id res chain seq x y z
N MET A 1 2.54 -10.91 1.02
CA MET A 1 1.37 -10.94 1.95
C MET A 1 0.56 -9.68 1.72
N ARG A 2 -0.75 -9.67 2.05
CA ARG A 2 -1.55 -8.43 2.04
C ARG A 2 -2.05 -8.16 3.47
N TYR A 3 -1.85 -6.96 3.98
CA TYR A 3 -2.30 -6.53 5.31
C TYR A 3 -3.52 -5.63 5.18
N LEU A 4 -4.64 -6.02 5.78
CA LEU A 4 -5.97 -5.46 5.53
C LEU A 4 -6.39 -4.54 6.67
N PHE A 5 -6.85 -3.34 6.34
CA PHE A 5 -7.32 -2.34 7.31
C PHE A 5 -8.67 -1.76 6.89
N THR A 6 -9.52 -1.52 7.87
CA THR A 6 -10.82 -0.85 7.71
C THR A 6 -10.91 0.31 8.67
N ALA A 7 -11.21 1.50 8.17
CA ALA A 7 -11.47 2.66 8.99
C ALA A 7 -12.74 2.43 9.84
N GLN A 8 -12.69 2.80 11.13
CA GLN A 8 -13.80 2.64 12.06
C GLN A 8 -14.34 4.01 12.49
N GLY A 9 -15.64 4.07 12.75
CA GLY A 9 -16.33 5.31 13.13
C GLY A 9 -16.79 6.14 11.93
N PRO A 10 -17.19 7.42 12.15
CA PRO A 10 -17.54 8.33 11.07
C PRO A 10 -16.33 8.58 10.17
N VAL A 11 -16.39 8.14 8.92
CA VAL A 11 -15.34 8.38 7.93
C VAL A 11 -15.79 9.53 7.03
N PRO A 12 -15.02 10.63 6.92
CA PRO A 12 -15.38 11.75 6.07
C PRO A 12 -15.39 11.38 4.58
N ASP A 13 -16.18 12.13 3.81
CA ASP A 13 -16.17 12.02 2.35
C ASP A 13 -14.75 12.24 1.79
N GLY A 14 -14.35 11.38 0.84
CA GLY A 14 -13.03 11.43 0.20
C GLY A 14 -11.92 10.72 0.96
N VAL A 15 -12.19 10.12 2.13
CA VAL A 15 -11.24 9.27 2.85
C VAL A 15 -11.43 7.81 2.43
N LEU A 16 -10.32 7.07 2.33
CA LEU A 16 -10.34 5.64 1.99
C LEU A 16 -10.89 4.81 3.16
N HIS A 17 -12.01 4.11 2.94
CA HIS A 17 -12.64 3.28 3.98
C HIS A 17 -11.92 1.94 4.20
N ILE A 18 -11.50 1.32 3.10
CA ILE A 18 -10.85 0.01 3.09
C ILE A 18 -9.53 0.19 2.38
N VAL A 19 -8.44 -0.16 3.06
CA VAL A 19 -7.09 -0.09 2.51
C VAL A 19 -6.34 -1.37 2.78
N GLN A 20 -5.41 -1.67 1.89
CA GLN A 20 -4.62 -2.88 1.94
C GLN A 20 -3.18 -2.56 1.55
N PHE A 21 -2.25 -2.96 2.42
CA PHE A 21 -0.82 -2.78 2.22
C PHE A 21 -0.15 -4.07 1.74
N SER A 22 0.86 -3.93 0.89
CA SER A 22 1.72 -5.02 0.41
C SER A 22 3.12 -4.49 0.21
N ASP A 23 4.11 -5.02 0.93
CA ASP A 23 5.49 -4.53 0.98
C ASP A 23 6.53 -5.65 0.80
N HIS A 24 6.09 -6.83 0.32
CA HIS A 24 6.87 -8.08 0.22
C HIS A 24 7.23 -8.73 1.57
N GLY A 25 7.00 -8.04 2.70
CA GLY A 25 7.14 -8.59 4.05
C GLY A 25 6.01 -9.53 4.44
N ILE A 26 6.31 -10.49 5.32
CA ILE A 26 5.34 -11.46 5.87
C ILE A 26 5.33 -11.53 7.41
N ALA A 27 6.16 -10.72 8.05
CA ALA A 27 6.31 -10.62 9.50
C ALA A 27 6.53 -9.15 9.88
N PRO A 28 6.36 -8.78 11.16
CA PRO A 28 6.55 -7.40 11.60
C PRO A 28 7.97 -6.89 11.32
N ASP A 29 8.08 -5.88 10.46
CA ASP A 29 9.30 -5.12 10.20
C ASP A 29 8.92 -3.73 9.62
N LYS A 30 9.90 -2.84 9.44
CA LYS A 30 9.71 -1.58 8.72
C LYS A 30 9.81 -1.81 7.22
N ALA A 31 8.80 -1.36 6.48
CA ALA A 31 8.80 -1.42 5.02
C ALA A 31 9.83 -0.46 4.39
N SER A 32 10.58 -0.93 3.39
CA SER A 32 11.43 -0.09 2.54
C SER A 32 10.61 0.72 1.54
N HIS A 33 9.59 0.09 0.95
CA HIS A 33 8.56 0.69 0.11
C HIS A 33 7.26 -0.14 0.26
N PHE A 34 6.13 0.36 -0.21
CA PHE A 34 4.88 -0.41 -0.19
C PHE A 34 3.96 -0.10 -1.37
N HIS A 35 3.07 -1.05 -1.66
CA HIS A 35 1.93 -0.90 -2.55
C HIS A 35 0.67 -0.70 -1.73
N LEU A 36 -0.16 0.26 -2.15
CA LEU A 36 -1.43 0.58 -1.51
C LEU A 36 -2.60 0.28 -2.46
N PHE A 37 -3.54 -0.52 -1.97
CA PHE A 37 -4.82 -0.75 -2.64
C PHE A 37 -5.92 -0.17 -1.76
N ALA A 38 -6.98 0.32 -2.38
CA ALA A 38 -8.11 0.84 -1.65
C ALA A 38 -9.44 0.53 -2.35
N SER A 39 -10.49 0.39 -1.56
CA SER A 39 -11.86 0.22 -2.04
C SER A 39 -12.83 0.96 -1.10
N ASN A 40 -14.01 1.27 -1.62
CA ASN A 40 -15.13 1.79 -0.83
C ASN A 40 -16.14 0.69 -0.46
N THR A 41 -15.98 -0.54 -0.95
CA THR A 41 -16.99 -1.60 -0.82
C THR A 41 -16.49 -2.80 -0.01
N SER A 42 -15.31 -3.37 -0.32
CA SER A 42 -14.84 -4.60 0.32
C SER A 42 -13.33 -4.84 0.17
N HIS A 43 -12.78 -5.65 1.08
CA HIS A 43 -11.42 -6.21 0.95
C HIS A 43 -11.28 -7.18 -0.23
N GLU A 44 -12.37 -7.80 -0.68
CA GLU A 44 -12.31 -8.74 -1.81
C GLU A 44 -11.94 -8.02 -3.12
N GLU A 45 -12.43 -6.79 -3.31
CA GLU A 45 -12.02 -5.97 -4.45
C GLU A 45 -10.53 -5.63 -4.42
N THR A 46 -10.00 -5.22 -3.27
CA THR A 46 -8.56 -4.91 -3.13
C THR A 46 -7.67 -6.14 -3.30
N LEU A 47 -8.19 -7.34 -3.00
CA LEU A 47 -7.51 -8.62 -3.22
C LEU A 47 -7.57 -9.10 -4.67
N LYS A 48 -8.59 -8.70 -5.46
CA LYS A 48 -8.71 -9.02 -6.89
C LYS A 48 -7.93 -8.07 -7.78
N GLU A 49 -7.62 -6.86 -7.31
CA GLU A 49 -6.81 -5.89 -8.04
C GLU A 49 -5.36 -6.37 -8.21
N MET A 50 -4.94 -6.44 -9.47
CA MET A 50 -3.65 -6.96 -9.93
C MET A 50 -2.94 -6.02 -10.93
N ASP A 51 -3.67 -5.08 -11.52
CA ASP A 51 -3.16 -4.22 -12.59
C ASP A 51 -2.68 -2.88 -12.02
N HIS A 52 -3.38 -2.35 -11.01
CA HIS A 52 -3.07 -1.05 -10.40
C HIS A 52 -2.61 -1.20 -8.95
N TRP A 53 -1.32 -1.00 -8.73
CA TRP A 53 -0.69 -1.06 -7.42
C TRP A 53 0.15 0.20 -7.16
N PRO A 54 -0.49 1.35 -6.84
CA PRO A 54 0.20 2.58 -6.46
C PRO A 54 1.32 2.30 -5.45
N THR A 55 2.54 2.74 -5.78
CA THR A 55 3.76 2.41 -5.04
C THR A 55 4.36 3.65 -4.40
N TYR A 56 4.74 3.52 -3.13
CA TYR A 56 5.21 4.63 -2.30
C TYR A 56 6.56 4.30 -1.67
N TYR A 57 7.44 5.30 -1.67
CA TYR A 57 8.78 5.29 -1.09
C TYR A 57 8.87 6.34 0.04
N PRO A 58 9.84 6.22 0.96
CA PRO A 58 10.17 7.26 1.92
C PRO A 58 10.36 8.64 1.27
N ASP A 59 9.82 9.68 1.89
CA ASP A 59 9.81 11.05 1.37
C ASP A 59 11.19 11.72 1.34
N ASN A 60 12.12 11.18 2.12
CA ASN A 60 13.50 11.65 2.21
C ASN A 60 14.44 11.03 1.16
N MET A 61 13.96 10.10 0.33
CA MET A 61 14.74 9.52 -0.77
C MET A 61 14.76 10.46 -1.98
N SER A 62 15.95 10.60 -2.57
CA SER A 62 16.11 11.20 -3.89
C SER A 62 15.59 10.28 -4.99
N GLY A 63 15.28 10.85 -6.17
CA GLY A 63 14.88 10.04 -7.32
C GLY A 63 15.94 9.02 -7.77
N HIS A 64 17.21 9.28 -7.51
CA HIS A 64 18.28 8.32 -7.81
C HIS A 64 18.26 7.13 -6.85
N GLU A 65 18.09 7.39 -5.55
CA GLU A 65 17.95 6.33 -4.54
C GLU A 65 16.71 5.47 -4.81
N VAL A 66 15.58 6.09 -5.20
CA VAL A 66 14.38 5.35 -5.60
C VAL A 66 14.67 4.45 -6.81
N ALA A 67 15.31 4.98 -7.86
CA ALA A 67 15.65 4.19 -9.04
C ALA A 67 16.62 3.03 -8.69
N GLN A 68 17.56 3.25 -7.79
CA GLN A 68 18.48 2.21 -7.33
C GLN A 68 17.76 1.11 -6.54
N ASP A 69 16.84 1.48 -5.65
CA ASP A 69 16.02 0.52 -4.90
C ASP A 69 15.17 -0.35 -5.85
N MET A 70 14.50 0.29 -6.84
CA MET A 70 13.71 -0.40 -7.86
C MET A 70 14.53 -1.42 -8.67
N MET A 71 15.83 -1.18 -8.88
CA MET A 71 16.71 -2.08 -9.63
C MET A 71 17.25 -3.24 -8.78
N ALA A 72 17.22 -3.11 -7.45
CA ALA A 72 17.74 -4.09 -6.52
C ALA A 72 16.68 -5.11 -6.03
N HIS A 73 15.42 -4.88 -6.34
CA HIS A 73 14.26 -5.72 -6.00
C HIS A 73 13.84 -6.63 -7.16
#